data_AF-A0A9P4V9H7-F1
#
_entry.id   AF-A0A9P4V9H7-F1
#
_cell.length_a   1.000
_cell.length_b   1.000
_cell.length_c   1.000
_cell.angle_alpha   90.00
_cell.angle_beta   90.00
_cell.angle_gamma   90.00
#
_symmetry.space_group_name_H-M   'P 1'
#
loop_
_entity.id
_entity.type
_entity.pdbx_description
1 polymer ?
#
loop_
_entity_poly.entity_id
_entity_poly.type
_entity_poly.pdbx_seq_one_letter_code
_entity_poly.pdbx_strand_id
1 'polypeptide(L)' 'RLFSSSRVLPSRLRQPGEPTGPNKPPSHTTTPKSKSPLKVWPIIFIFFTGTFLFKKIVDDRKGQYKPTGPVAGHSPS' A
#
# COMPACT_ATOMS: atom_id res chain seq x y z
N ARG A 1 71.38 -4.03 10.43
CA ARG A 1 70.31 -3.48 11.31
C ARG A 1 69.04 -4.26 10.98
N LEU A 2 68.49 -5.01 11.94
CA LEU A 2 67.26 -5.78 11.76
C LEU A 2 66.07 -4.84 11.96
N PHE A 3 65.20 -4.71 10.96
CA PHE A 3 63.96 -3.95 11.10
C PHE A 3 62.85 -4.89 11.61
N SER A 4 62.47 -4.71 12.87
CA SER A 4 61.26 -5.32 13.44
C SER A 4 60.05 -4.46 13.09
N SER A 5 59.02 -5.03 12.47
CA SER A 5 57.74 -4.37 12.24
C SER A 5 56.68 -5.00 13.15
N SER A 6 56.13 -4.25 14.11
CA SER A 6 54.97 -4.70 14.87
C SER A 6 53.67 -4.36 14.10
N ARG A 7 52.80 -5.35 13.87
CA ARG A 7 51.44 -5.10 13.34
C ARG A 7 50.53 -4.58 14.45
N VAL A 8 49.66 -3.63 14.10
CA VAL A 8 48.60 -3.10 14.97
C VAL A 8 47.58 -4.21 15.25
N LEU A 9 47.36 -4.53 16.52
CA LEU A 9 46.28 -5.42 16.97
C LEU A 9 45.04 -4.56 17.29
N PRO A 10 43.96 -4.58 16.50
CA PRO A 10 42.72 -3.92 16.88
C PRO A 10 41.92 -4.86 17.80
N SER A 11 42.37 -5.02 19.03
CA SER A 11 41.56 -5.66 20.08
C SER A 11 40.73 -4.60 20.78
N ARG A 12 39.65 -4.14 20.14
CA ARG A 12 38.53 -3.51 20.87
C ARG A 12 37.57 -4.64 21.25
N LEU A 13 37.50 -4.94 22.55
CA LEU A 13 36.39 -5.69 23.12
C LEU A 13 35.09 -4.96 22.76
N ARG A 14 34.29 -5.56 21.88
CA ARG A 14 33.00 -5.03 21.44
C ARG A 14 32.06 -4.87 22.64
N GLN A 15 31.34 -3.76 22.71
CA GLN A 15 30.34 -3.59 23.77
C GLN A 15 29.04 -4.34 23.40
N PRO A 16 28.35 -4.98 24.35
CA PRO A 16 27.03 -5.55 24.11
C PRO A 16 26.08 -4.47 23.59
N GLY A 17 25.67 -4.56 22.32
CA GLY A 17 24.82 -3.57 21.63
C GLY A 17 25.48 -2.85 20.45
N GLU A 18 26.76 -3.10 20.17
CA GLU A 18 27.41 -2.59 18.96
C GLU A 18 26.78 -3.24 17.71
N PRO A 19 26.25 -2.47 16.73
CA PRO A 19 25.46 -3.02 15.64
C PRO A 19 26.28 -4.05 14.85
N THR A 20 25.89 -5.31 14.96
CA THR A 20 26.59 -6.45 14.37
C THR A 20 26.54 -6.39 12.86
N GLY A 21 27.62 -5.91 12.22
CA GLY A 21 27.85 -6.07 10.79
C GLY A 21 26.76 -5.47 9.87
N PRO A 22 26.86 -5.69 8.55
CA PRO A 22 25.96 -5.13 7.57
C PRO A 22 24.63 -5.91 7.56
N ASN A 23 23.91 -5.95 8.68
CA ASN A 23 22.52 -6.42 8.77
C ASN A 23 21.54 -5.43 8.10
N LYS A 24 21.99 -4.66 7.10
CA LYS A 24 21.07 -4.02 6.18
C LYS A 24 20.54 -5.14 5.29
N PRO A 25 19.21 -5.24 5.11
CA PRO A 25 18.66 -6.19 4.17
C PRO A 25 19.35 -5.99 2.81
N PRO A 26 19.66 -7.06 2.07
CA PRO A 26 20.38 -6.95 0.81
C PRO A 26 19.68 -5.93 -0.11
N SER A 27 20.41 -5.06 -0.79
CA SER A 27 19.81 -4.02 -1.65
C SER A 27 18.81 -4.58 -2.67
N HIS A 28 18.96 -5.86 -3.06
CA HIS A 28 18.04 -6.58 -3.93
C HIS A 28 16.68 -6.96 -3.31
N THR A 29 16.51 -6.88 -1.99
CA THR A 29 15.21 -7.11 -1.30
C THR A 29 14.35 -5.85 -1.22
N THR A 30 14.90 -4.68 -1.51
CA THR A 30 14.12 -3.44 -1.60
C THR A 30 13.80 -3.18 -3.06
N THR A 31 12.56 -3.48 -3.46
CA THR A 31 12.08 -3.06 -4.77
C THR A 31 11.98 -1.52 -4.79
N PRO A 32 12.48 -0.83 -5.83
CA PRO A 32 12.32 0.61 -5.93
C PRO A 32 10.83 0.91 -5.99
N LYS A 33 10.37 1.86 -5.14
CA LYS A 33 8.97 2.28 -5.08
C LYS A 33 8.61 2.94 -6.42
N SER A 34 8.12 2.14 -7.35
CA SER A 34 7.76 2.56 -8.70
C SER A 34 6.61 3.57 -8.62
N LYS A 35 6.92 4.87 -8.70
CA LYS A 35 5.97 5.98 -8.72
C LYS A 35 5.36 6.21 -10.12
N SER A 36 5.26 5.17 -10.94
CA SER A 36 4.83 5.34 -12.33
C SER A 36 3.32 5.64 -12.39
N PRO A 37 2.90 6.79 -12.96
CA PRO A 37 1.49 7.13 -13.11
C PRO A 37 0.73 6.14 -14.00
N LEU A 38 1.42 5.42 -14.88
CA LEU A 38 0.86 4.34 -15.72
C LEU A 38 0.26 3.19 -14.92
N LYS A 39 0.69 2.98 -13.66
CA LYS A 39 0.12 1.93 -12.79
C LYS A 39 -1.19 2.34 -12.14
N VAL A 40 -1.39 3.64 -11.89
CA VAL A 40 -2.60 4.17 -11.23
C VAL A 40 -3.71 4.46 -12.24
N TRP A 41 -3.34 4.72 -13.50
CA TRP A 41 -4.28 5.07 -14.56
C TRP A 41 -5.38 4.01 -14.82
N PRO A 42 -5.09 2.69 -14.85
CA PRO A 42 -6.14 1.68 -15.00
C PRO A 42 -7.15 1.69 -13.86
N ILE A 43 -6.69 1.93 -12.63
CA ILE A 43 -7.56 2.00 -11.45
C ILE A 43 -8.50 3.19 -11.57
N ILE A 44 -7.97 4.37 -11.87
CA ILE A 44 -8.77 5.59 -12.09
C ILE A 44 -9.78 5.37 -13.21
N PHE A 45 -9.38 4.73 -14.31
CA PHE A 45 -10.25 4.45 -15.44
C PHE A 45 -11.44 3.56 -15.05
N ILE A 46 -11.19 2.48 -14.30
CA ILE A 46 -12.25 1.58 -13.81
C ILE A 46 -13.21 2.35 -12.90
N PHE A 47 -12.69 3.14 -11.96
CA PHE A 47 -13.52 3.93 -11.06
C PHE A 47 -14.37 4.96 -11.82
N PHE A 48 -13.78 5.68 -12.78
CA PHE A 48 -14.51 6.67 -13.58
C PHE A 48 -15.60 6.00 -14.43
N THR A 49 -15.26 4.91 -15.12
CA THR A 49 -16.21 4.16 -15.97
C THR A 49 -17.34 3.56 -15.14
N GLY A 50 -17.02 2.95 -14.01
CA GLY A 50 -18.01 2.38 -13.09
C GLY A 50 -18.94 3.44 -12.51
N THR A 51 -18.40 4.59 -12.07
CA THR A 51 -19.18 5.71 -11.54
C THR A 51 -20.11 6.30 -12.61
N PHE A 52 -19.61 6.47 -13.83
CA PHE A 52 -20.41 6.97 -14.96
C PHE A 52 -21.57 6.04 -15.31
N LEU A 53 -21.32 4.73 -15.41
CA LEU A 53 -22.34 3.75 -15.73
C LEU A 53 -23.36 3.61 -14.60
N PHE A 54 -22.91 3.56 -13.35
CA PHE A 54 -23.79 3.56 -12.19
C PHE A 54 -24.69 4.78 -12.16
N LYS A 55 -24.13 5.98 -12.43
CA LYS A 55 -24.90 7.21 -12.49
C LYS A 55 -25.97 7.18 -13.58
N LYS A 56 -25.65 6.66 -14.77
CA LYS A 56 -26.65 6.44 -15.82
C LYS A 56 -27.81 5.56 -15.34
N ILE A 57 -27.51 4.42 -14.72
CA ILE A 57 -28.52 3.49 -14.20
C ILE A 57 -29.39 4.13 -13.12
N VAL A 58 -28.78 4.91 -12.21
CA VAL A 58 -29.51 5.62 -11.16
C VAL A 58 -30.40 6.68 -11.77
N ASP A 59 -29.88 7.47 -12.72
CA ASP A 59 -30.64 8.52 -13.38
C ASP A 59 -31.83 7.93 -14.18
N ASP A 60 -31.66 6.77 -14.84
CA ASP A 60 -32.75 6.04 -15.53
C ASP A 60 -33.84 5.52 -14.55
N ARG A 61 -33.44 5.16 -13.34
CA ARG A 61 -34.36 4.69 -12.28
C ARG A 61 -34.93 5.83 -11.44
N LYS A 62 -34.39 7.03 -11.56
CA LYS A 62 -34.81 8.21 -10.81
C LYS A 62 -36.16 8.67 -11.34
N GLY A 63 -37.22 8.33 -10.61
CA GLY A 63 -38.62 8.58 -11.00
C GLY A 63 -39.45 7.31 -11.28
N GLN A 64 -38.80 6.16 -11.45
CA GLN A 64 -39.47 4.84 -11.52
C GLN A 64 -39.79 4.29 -10.12
N TYR A 65 -39.10 4.77 -9.08
CA TYR A 65 -39.40 4.41 -7.70
C TYR A 65 -40.68 5.12 -7.26
N LYS A 66 -41.82 4.43 -7.41
CA LYS A 66 -43.00 4.72 -6.59
C LYS A 66 -42.70 4.17 -5.21
N PRO A 67 -42.68 4.97 -4.13
CA PRO A 67 -42.74 4.40 -2.79
C PRO A 67 -43.98 3.53 -2.77
N THR A 68 -43.79 2.22 -2.73
CA THR A 68 -44.89 1.33 -2.40
C THR A 68 -45.23 1.73 -0.98
N GLY A 69 -46.36 2.40 -0.80
CA GLY A 69 -46.87 2.76 0.52
C GLY A 69 -46.90 1.53 1.43
N PRO A 70 -47.10 1.70 2.75
CA PRO A 70 -47.06 0.59 3.69
C PRO A 70 -47.83 -0.59 3.11
N VAL A 71 -47.12 -1.70 2.90
CA VAL A 71 -47.69 -2.91 2.29
C VAL A 71 -48.93 -3.26 3.10
N ALA A 72 -50.10 -3.15 2.48
CA ALA A 72 -51.38 -3.40 3.12
C ALA A 72 -51.36 -4.81 3.72
N GLY A 73 -51.17 -4.91 5.04
CA GLY A 73 -50.97 -6.18 5.73
C GLY A 73 -50.16 -6.13 7.02
N HIS A 74 -49.40 -5.06 7.29
CA HIS A 74 -48.79 -4.87 8.62
C HIS A 74 -49.61 -3.85 9.41
N SER A 75 -50.50 -4.35 10.27
CA SER A 75 -51.12 -3.54 11.32
C SER A 75 -50.03 -3.13 12.30
N PRO A 76 -49.71 -1.84 12.48
CA PRO A 76 -49.04 -1.42 13.70
C PRO A 76 -50.11 -1.47 14.80
N SER A 77 -50.05 -2.52 15.60
CA SER A 77 -50.71 -2.60 16.90
C SER A 77 -50.13 -1.60 17.87
#